data_AF-A0A8J5IPA8-F1
#
_entry.id   AF-A0A8J5IPA8-F1
#
_cell.length_a   1.000
_cell.length_b   1.000
_cell.length_c   1.000
_cell.angle_alpha   90.00
_cell.angle_beta   90.00
_cell.angle_gamma   90.00
#
_symmetry.space_group_name_H-M   'P 1'
#
loop_
_entity.id
_entity.type
_entity.pdbx_description
1 polymer ?
#
loop_
_entity_poly.entity_id
_entity_poly.type
_entity_poly.pdbx_seq_one_letter_code
_entity_poly.pdbx_strand_id
1 'polypeptide(L)'
;MKPGPLFPGAYAKIRFGKLLSSLLKKDGTSKTYGTHSVRKGVATFACGGSTGGPSIDRYFRYEAAGDQFLGRVVAGLPVNDSKFAALPPHFSKIHETIVNSGVKNMFPRMDEDKTFGRILQLCLASLVYHAEYFLDKLPSNHPLTYIFTNASVLHDLRAKLEDGEPEWMQPTGIPPHIELYKKLDSQQRSIDALLSILEHRMEQVLERKGVVAGNITRQMLRDEIQSLLAEVGLRSTTTTDPETASLPSGPPRHYHIWGGSFTAEKL
;
A
#
# COMPACT_ATOMS: atom_id res chain seq x y z
N MET A 1 -9.17 -32.63 -10.52
CA MET A 1 -9.57 -32.89 -9.12
C MET A 1 -11.08 -32.78 -9.01
N LYS A 2 -11.76 -33.67 -8.27
CA LYS A 2 -13.19 -33.45 -7.94
C LYS A 2 -13.29 -32.29 -6.95
N PRO A 3 -14.22 -31.33 -7.12
CA PRO A 3 -14.41 -30.25 -6.16
C PRO A 3 -14.80 -30.85 -4.81
N GLY A 4 -13.89 -30.73 -3.84
CA GLY A 4 -14.12 -31.05 -2.44
C GLY A 4 -14.30 -29.76 -1.62
N PRO A 5 -14.81 -29.85 -0.39
CA PRO A 5 -14.83 -28.70 0.50
C PRO A 5 -13.41 -28.15 0.69
N LEU A 6 -13.24 -26.82 0.64
CA LEU A 6 -11.95 -26.12 0.80
C LEU A 6 -11.20 -26.55 2.07
N PHE A 7 -11.96 -26.91 3.11
CA PHE A 7 -11.44 -27.55 4.32
C PHE A 7 -12.07 -28.93 4.47
N PRO A 8 -11.28 -30.01 4.53
CA PRO A 8 -11.82 -31.36 4.73
C PRO A 8 -12.53 -31.50 6.10
N GLY A 9 -13.56 -32.35 6.14
CA GLY A 9 -14.28 -32.74 7.37
C GLY A 9 -15.50 -31.88 7.75
N ALA A 10 -16.43 -32.45 8.52
CA ALA A 10 -17.68 -31.81 8.98
C ALA A 10 -17.49 -30.91 10.22
N TYR A 11 -18.41 -29.96 10.43
CA TYR A 11 -18.41 -29.06 11.61
C TYR A 11 -17.25 -28.06 11.68
N ALA A 12 -16.83 -27.48 10.55
CA ALA A 12 -15.73 -26.51 10.48
C ALA A 12 -15.83 -25.38 11.53
N LYS A 13 -17.04 -24.86 11.80
CA LYS A 13 -17.30 -23.85 12.85
C LYS A 13 -16.89 -24.33 14.25
N ILE A 14 -17.25 -25.55 14.61
CA ILE A 14 -16.92 -26.13 15.92
C ILE A 14 -15.41 -26.35 16.02
N ARG A 15 -14.79 -26.88 14.95
CA ARG A 15 -13.33 -27.08 14.92
C ARG A 15 -12.57 -25.77 15.06
N PHE A 16 -12.94 -24.74 14.30
CA PHE A 16 -12.36 -23.40 14.41
C PHE A 16 -12.55 -22.80 15.80
N GLY A 17 -13.77 -22.88 16.36
CA GLY A 17 -14.06 -22.36 17.70
C GLY A 17 -13.25 -23.03 18.80
N LYS A 18 -13.03 -24.35 18.71
CA LYS A 18 -12.16 -25.10 19.63
C LYS A 18 -10.70 -24.64 19.52
N LEU A 19 -10.17 -24.54 18.30
CA LEU A 19 -8.80 -24.08 18.07
C LEU A 19 -8.58 -22.65 18.58
N LEU A 20 -9.51 -21.74 18.28
CA LEU A 20 -9.43 -20.35 18.73
C LEU A 20 -9.50 -20.24 20.27
N SER A 21 -10.38 -21.01 20.92
CA SER A 21 -10.49 -21.01 22.40
C SER A 21 -9.21 -21.51 23.05
N SER A 22 -8.61 -22.56 22.47
CA SER A 22 -7.31 -23.10 22.89
C SER A 22 -6.18 -22.07 22.71
N LEU A 23 -6.10 -21.42 21.54
CA LEU A 23 -5.10 -20.38 21.28
C LEU A 23 -5.19 -19.21 22.26
N LEU A 24 -6.41 -18.78 22.58
CA LEU A 24 -6.67 -17.68 23.51
C LEU A 24 -6.45 -18.08 24.98
N LYS A 25 -6.19 -19.36 25.28
CA LYS A 25 -6.11 -19.91 26.65
C LYS A 25 -7.36 -19.58 27.49
N LYS A 26 -8.52 -19.50 26.85
CA LYS A 26 -9.81 -19.16 27.48
C LYS A 26 -10.79 -20.32 27.35
N ASP A 27 -10.56 -21.37 28.13
CA ASP A 27 -11.46 -22.52 28.20
C ASP A 27 -12.86 -22.08 28.66
N GLY A 28 -13.91 -22.52 27.93
CA GLY A 28 -15.31 -22.26 28.29
C GLY A 28 -15.97 -21.01 27.67
N THR A 29 -15.22 -20.11 27.01
CA THR A 29 -15.78 -18.88 26.40
C THR A 29 -16.16 -19.01 24.91
N SER A 30 -16.24 -20.24 24.40
CA SER A 30 -16.58 -20.53 22.99
C SER A 30 -17.86 -19.85 22.48
N LYS A 31 -18.80 -19.52 23.40
CA LYS A 31 -20.04 -18.78 23.08
C LYS A 31 -19.82 -17.28 22.88
N THR A 32 -18.83 -16.67 23.55
CA THR A 32 -18.55 -15.22 23.52
C THR A 32 -17.77 -14.81 22.27
N TYR A 33 -16.90 -15.69 21.77
CA TYR A 33 -16.12 -15.49 20.54
C TYR A 33 -16.74 -16.21 19.33
N GLY A 34 -18.01 -16.62 19.45
CA GLY A 34 -18.72 -17.37 18.43
C GLY A 34 -18.87 -16.59 17.12
N THR A 35 -18.66 -17.28 16.00
CA THR A 35 -18.74 -16.74 14.64
C THR A 35 -20.11 -16.16 14.24
N HIS A 36 -21.13 -16.26 15.09
CA HIS A 36 -22.48 -15.76 14.83
C HIS A 36 -22.53 -14.21 14.79
N SER A 37 -21.80 -13.55 15.68
CA SER A 37 -21.69 -12.08 15.68
C SER A 37 -20.52 -11.61 14.82
N VAL A 38 -19.43 -12.39 14.75
CA VAL A 38 -18.28 -12.06 13.88
C VAL A 38 -18.67 -12.12 12.41
N ARG A 39 -19.45 -13.12 11.95
CA ARG A 39 -19.94 -13.11 10.55
C ARG A 39 -20.81 -11.90 10.25
N LYS A 40 -21.65 -11.45 11.19
CA LYS A 40 -22.53 -10.30 10.97
C LYS A 40 -21.75 -9.00 11.05
N GLY A 41 -21.00 -8.77 12.12
CA GLY A 41 -20.19 -7.57 12.32
C GLY A 41 -19.06 -7.42 11.32
N VAL A 42 -18.33 -8.49 10.99
CA VAL A 42 -17.26 -8.45 9.98
C VAL A 42 -17.86 -8.38 8.58
N ALA A 43 -18.96 -9.06 8.25
CA ALA A 43 -19.62 -8.84 6.96
C ALA A 43 -20.21 -7.43 6.87
N THR A 44 -20.74 -6.85 7.94
CA THR A 44 -21.23 -5.46 7.95
C THR A 44 -20.07 -4.46 7.86
N PHE A 45 -18.98 -4.68 8.59
CA PHE A 45 -17.77 -3.86 8.49
C PHE A 45 -17.13 -3.97 7.11
N ALA A 46 -17.14 -5.18 6.54
CA ALA A 46 -16.59 -5.44 5.23
C ALA A 46 -17.48 -4.86 4.11
N CYS A 47 -18.77 -5.16 4.13
CA CYS A 47 -19.72 -4.67 3.14
C CYS A 47 -20.06 -3.18 3.31
N GLY A 48 -19.76 -2.60 4.47
CA GLY A 48 -19.82 -1.16 4.73
C GLY A 48 -18.62 -0.40 4.18
N GLY A 49 -17.94 -0.91 3.15
CA GLY A 49 -16.80 -0.32 2.43
C GLY A 49 -17.12 1.01 1.73
N SER A 50 -17.80 1.90 2.44
CA SER A 50 -18.34 3.18 2.05
C SER A 50 -18.16 4.12 3.24
N THR A 51 -17.87 5.39 2.98
CA THR A 51 -17.90 6.44 4.01
C THR A 51 -19.34 6.84 4.41
N GLY A 52 -20.36 6.27 3.76
CA GLY A 52 -21.78 6.45 4.10
C GLY A 52 -22.34 5.31 4.96
N GLY A 53 -23.05 5.66 6.05
CA GLY A 53 -23.53 4.74 7.09
C GLY A 53 -24.53 3.64 6.65
N PRO A 54 -24.86 2.68 7.52
CA PRO A 54 -25.45 1.37 7.16
C PRO A 54 -27.00 1.29 7.25
N SER A 55 -27.65 0.41 6.46
CA SER A 55 -29.07 0.01 6.57
C SER A 55 -29.43 -1.32 5.86
N ILE A 56 -28.65 -2.37 6.10
CA ILE A 56 -29.00 -3.81 6.17
C ILE A 56 -29.74 -4.54 5.01
N ASP A 57 -30.86 -4.09 4.41
CA ASP A 57 -31.55 -4.84 3.32
C ASP A 57 -31.50 -4.16 1.94
N ARG A 58 -31.14 -2.88 1.90
CA ARG A 58 -30.82 -2.08 0.69
C ARG A 58 -29.30 -1.99 0.44
N TYR A 59 -28.51 -2.85 1.12
CA TYR A 59 -27.10 -2.62 1.50
C TYR A 59 -26.10 -3.62 0.95
N PHE A 60 -26.54 -4.51 0.07
CA PHE A 60 -25.64 -5.31 -0.75
C PHE A 60 -25.68 -4.78 -2.18
N ARG A 61 -25.21 -3.55 -2.38
CA ARG A 61 -24.82 -3.10 -3.71
C ARG A 61 -23.40 -3.60 -3.93
N TYR A 62 -23.25 -4.61 -4.78
CA TYR A 62 -21.96 -4.89 -5.42
C TYR A 62 -21.64 -3.68 -6.30
N GLU A 63 -21.02 -2.67 -5.69
CA GLU A 63 -20.43 -1.56 -6.42
C GLU A 63 -19.15 -2.08 -7.08
N ALA A 64 -18.89 -1.66 -8.32
CA ALA A 64 -17.83 -2.19 -9.17
C ALA A 64 -16.39 -2.04 -8.60
N ALA A 65 -16.21 -1.31 -7.49
CA ALA A 65 -14.93 -1.10 -6.81
C ALA A 65 -15.00 -1.27 -5.28
N GLY A 66 -16.13 -1.73 -4.73
CA GLY A 66 -16.31 -1.86 -3.27
C GLY A 66 -15.40 -2.92 -2.64
N ASP A 67 -15.09 -3.98 -3.40
CA ASP A 67 -14.16 -5.04 -3.03
C ASP A 67 -12.70 -4.56 -2.95
N GLN A 68 -12.31 -3.59 -3.77
CA GLN A 68 -10.95 -3.02 -3.78
C GLN A 68 -10.68 -2.18 -2.53
N PHE A 69 -11.60 -1.26 -2.18
CA PHE A 69 -11.49 -0.48 -0.94
C PHE A 69 -11.54 -1.39 0.28
N LEU A 70 -12.53 -2.29 0.29
CA LEU A 70 -12.67 -3.27 1.34
C LEU A 70 -11.40 -4.12 1.50
N GLY A 71 -10.82 -4.60 0.40
CA GLY A 71 -9.60 -5.39 0.39
C GLY A 71 -8.47 -4.73 1.19
N ARG A 72 -8.34 -3.41 1.08
CA ARG A 72 -7.37 -2.62 1.85
C ARG A 72 -7.72 -2.51 3.32
N VAL A 73 -8.99 -2.28 3.64
CA VAL A 73 -9.48 -2.24 5.03
C VAL A 73 -9.23 -3.57 5.74
N VAL A 74 -9.54 -4.71 5.11
CA VAL A 74 -9.32 -6.03 5.71
C VAL A 74 -7.86 -6.43 5.75
N ALA A 75 -7.02 -5.86 4.88
CA ALA A 75 -5.56 -5.96 4.98
C ALA A 75 -4.99 -5.14 6.16
N GLY A 76 -5.82 -4.37 6.87
CA GLY A 76 -5.43 -3.59 8.04
C GLY A 76 -4.76 -2.26 7.70
N LEU A 77 -4.92 -1.76 6.47
CA LEU A 77 -4.34 -0.47 6.08
C LEU A 77 -5.04 0.70 6.78
N PRO A 78 -4.30 1.76 7.17
CA PRO A 78 -4.83 2.86 7.95
C PRO A 78 -5.71 3.79 7.12
N VAL A 79 -7.04 3.75 7.31
CA VAL A 79 -8.04 4.49 6.50
C VAL A 79 -7.88 6.02 6.53
N ASN A 80 -7.20 6.53 7.56
CA ASN A 80 -7.00 7.97 7.78
C ASN A 80 -5.53 8.42 7.61
N ASP A 81 -4.77 7.71 6.78
CA ASP A 81 -3.36 7.97 6.53
C ASP A 81 -3.05 7.73 5.04
N SER A 82 -2.09 8.46 4.47
CA SER A 82 -1.69 8.30 3.06
C SER A 82 -1.25 6.87 2.74
N LYS A 83 -0.71 6.14 3.75
CA LYS A 83 -0.32 4.72 3.68
C LYS A 83 -1.48 3.79 3.40
N PHE A 84 -2.73 4.26 3.42
CA PHE A 84 -3.85 3.47 2.89
C PHE A 84 -3.64 3.09 1.42
N ALA A 85 -2.91 3.91 0.66
CA ALA A 85 -2.55 3.65 -0.72
C ALA A 85 -1.31 2.75 -0.90
N ALA A 86 -0.71 2.25 0.18
CA ALA A 86 0.46 1.39 0.10
C ALA A 86 0.19 0.16 -0.78
N LEU A 87 1.16 -0.17 -1.64
CA LEU A 87 1.16 -1.42 -2.38
C LEU A 87 1.73 -2.54 -1.50
N PRO A 88 1.34 -3.80 -1.73
CA PRO A 88 2.03 -4.93 -1.11
C PRO A 88 3.50 -4.95 -1.56
N PRO A 89 4.41 -5.57 -0.78
CA PRO A 89 5.76 -5.84 -1.25
C PRO A 89 5.73 -6.55 -2.61
N HIS A 90 6.57 -6.08 -3.53
CA HIS A 90 6.56 -6.56 -4.90
C HIS A 90 7.95 -6.48 -5.53
N PHE A 91 8.15 -7.26 -6.60
CA PHE A 91 9.38 -7.25 -7.38
C PHE A 91 9.29 -6.25 -8.52
N SER A 92 10.41 -5.63 -8.89
CA SER A 92 10.41 -4.58 -9.93
C SER A 92 9.94 -5.09 -11.28
N LYS A 93 10.32 -6.32 -11.65
CA LYS A 93 9.98 -6.93 -12.94
C LYS A 93 9.07 -8.14 -12.75
N ILE A 94 8.06 -8.25 -13.61
CA ILE A 94 7.08 -9.34 -13.59
C ILE A 94 7.70 -10.68 -14.01
N HIS A 95 8.62 -10.64 -14.98
CA HIS A 95 9.18 -11.82 -15.64
C HIS A 95 10.66 -12.01 -15.30
N GLU A 96 10.98 -12.13 -14.02
CA GLU A 96 12.35 -12.39 -13.59
C GLU A 96 12.57 -13.87 -13.30
N THR A 97 13.65 -14.44 -13.85
CA THR A 97 13.95 -15.87 -13.75
C THR A 97 14.09 -16.31 -12.30
N ILE A 98 14.81 -15.53 -11.48
CA ILE A 98 15.02 -15.83 -10.07
C ILE A 98 13.71 -15.80 -9.27
N VAL A 99 12.81 -14.85 -9.59
CA VAL A 99 11.49 -14.74 -8.95
C VAL A 99 10.64 -15.95 -9.31
N ASN A 100 10.60 -16.35 -10.58
CA ASN A 100 9.85 -17.53 -11.02
C ASN A 100 10.39 -18.83 -10.40
N SER A 101 11.72 -18.98 -10.32
CA SER A 101 12.35 -20.09 -9.61
C SER A 101 12.00 -20.07 -8.11
N GLY A 102 12.01 -18.90 -7.48
CA GLY A 102 11.60 -18.72 -6.08
C GLY A 102 10.15 -19.13 -5.84
N VAL A 103 9.22 -18.73 -6.72
CA VAL A 103 7.80 -19.10 -6.65
C VAL A 103 7.63 -20.61 -6.78
N LYS A 104 8.25 -21.23 -7.79
CA LYS A 104 8.18 -22.68 -7.99
C LYS A 104 8.72 -23.46 -6.79
N ASN A 105 9.78 -22.95 -6.18
CA ASN A 105 10.42 -23.59 -5.02
C ASN A 105 9.57 -23.45 -3.73
N MET A 106 8.98 -22.27 -3.50
CA MET A 106 8.16 -22.01 -2.30
C MET A 106 6.75 -22.61 -2.42
N PHE A 107 6.17 -22.60 -3.62
CA PHE A 107 4.77 -22.96 -3.88
C PHE A 107 4.63 -24.00 -5.00
N PRO A 108 5.30 -25.16 -4.92
CA PRO A 108 5.43 -26.09 -6.06
C PRO A 108 4.10 -26.60 -6.61
N ARG A 109 3.13 -26.87 -5.73
CA ARG A 109 1.79 -27.35 -6.14
C ARG A 109 0.89 -26.25 -6.70
N MET A 110 1.15 -24.99 -6.36
CA MET A 110 0.32 -23.87 -6.81
C MET A 110 0.87 -23.22 -8.08
N ASP A 111 2.18 -23.34 -8.34
CA ASP A 111 2.81 -22.85 -9.58
C ASP A 111 2.35 -23.60 -10.85
N GLU A 112 1.78 -24.81 -10.69
CA GLU A 112 1.14 -25.55 -11.79
C GLU A 112 -0.04 -24.77 -12.37
N ASP A 113 -0.75 -24.00 -11.54
CA ASP A 113 -1.87 -23.18 -11.97
C ASP A 113 -1.42 -21.73 -12.24
N LYS A 114 -1.34 -21.39 -13.53
CA LYS A 114 -0.89 -20.06 -13.98
C LYS A 114 -1.81 -18.92 -13.58
N THR A 115 -3.06 -19.19 -13.18
CA THR A 115 -3.97 -18.14 -12.68
C THR A 115 -3.46 -17.51 -11.38
N PHE A 116 -2.75 -18.28 -10.55
CA PHE A 116 -2.20 -17.79 -9.29
C PHE A 116 -0.82 -17.14 -9.42
N GLY A 117 -0.17 -17.21 -10.58
CA GLY A 117 1.23 -16.82 -10.74
C GLY A 117 1.54 -15.44 -10.14
N ARG A 118 0.67 -14.45 -10.39
CA ARG A 118 0.87 -13.10 -9.86
C ARG A 118 0.68 -13.00 -8.34
N ILE A 119 -0.32 -13.70 -7.82
CA ILE A 119 -0.58 -13.75 -6.38
C ILE A 119 0.60 -14.41 -5.67
N LEU A 120 1.13 -15.50 -6.21
CA LEU A 120 2.27 -16.21 -5.63
C LEU A 120 3.55 -15.36 -5.63
N GLN A 121 3.78 -14.55 -6.67
CA GLN A 121 4.88 -13.59 -6.70
C GLN A 121 4.75 -12.53 -5.59
N LEU A 122 3.54 -12.01 -5.33
CA LEU A 122 3.30 -11.07 -4.23
C LEU A 122 3.46 -11.73 -2.85
N CYS A 123 3.00 -12.97 -2.70
CA CYS A 123 3.23 -13.75 -1.48
C CYS A 123 4.73 -13.98 -1.25
N LEU A 124 5.47 -14.33 -2.30
CA LEU A 124 6.92 -14.48 -2.24
C LEU A 124 7.61 -13.18 -1.84
N ALA A 125 7.26 -12.07 -2.48
CA ALA A 125 7.80 -10.76 -2.16
C ALA A 125 7.52 -10.36 -0.70
N SER A 126 6.32 -10.65 -0.19
CA SER A 126 5.95 -10.42 1.21
C SER A 126 6.81 -11.25 2.17
N LEU A 127 7.09 -12.51 1.84
CA LEU A 127 7.97 -13.36 2.65
C LEU A 127 9.42 -12.83 2.67
N VAL A 128 9.94 -12.39 1.52
CA VAL A 128 11.31 -11.85 1.39
C VAL A 128 11.43 -10.52 2.13
N TYR A 129 10.45 -9.62 1.98
CA TYR A 129 10.44 -8.31 2.64
C TYR A 129 10.45 -8.45 4.17
N HIS A 130 9.72 -9.43 4.72
CA HIS A 130 9.64 -9.69 6.16
C HIS A 130 10.61 -10.79 6.64
N ALA A 131 11.63 -11.14 5.86
CA ALA A 131 12.52 -12.27 6.15
C ALA A 131 13.20 -12.17 7.53
N GLU A 132 13.67 -10.98 7.90
CA GLU A 132 14.32 -10.75 9.20
C GLU A 132 13.39 -11.08 10.38
N TYR A 133 12.13 -10.66 10.30
CA TYR A 133 11.12 -10.99 11.31
C TYR A 133 10.88 -12.50 11.40
N PHE A 134 10.77 -13.18 10.27
CA PHE A 134 10.55 -14.63 10.27
C PHE A 134 11.76 -15.41 10.78
N LEU A 135 12.98 -14.98 10.43
CA LEU A 135 14.21 -15.58 10.93
C LEU A 135 14.38 -15.40 12.44
N ASP A 136 13.95 -14.26 13.00
CA ASP A 136 13.98 -13.99 14.43
C ASP A 136 12.89 -14.74 15.22
N LYS A 137 11.68 -14.86 14.65
CA LYS A 137 10.51 -15.40 15.38
C LYS A 137 10.20 -16.87 15.14
N LEU A 138 10.58 -17.44 13.99
CA LEU A 138 10.28 -18.82 13.66
C LEU A 138 11.43 -19.75 14.06
N PRO A 139 11.13 -20.96 14.56
CA PRO A 139 12.16 -21.95 14.81
C PRO A 139 12.79 -22.41 13.49
N SER A 140 14.04 -22.86 13.55
CA SER A 140 14.82 -23.28 12.36
C SER A 140 14.18 -24.44 11.58
N ASN A 141 13.34 -25.25 12.22
CA ASN A 141 12.60 -26.36 11.61
C ASN A 141 11.21 -25.97 11.06
N HIS A 142 10.85 -24.69 11.08
CA HIS A 142 9.53 -24.26 10.62
C HIS A 142 9.39 -24.46 9.10
N PRO A 143 8.25 -24.97 8.57
CA PRO A 143 8.09 -25.23 7.14
C PRO A 143 8.35 -24.04 6.19
N LEU A 144 8.20 -22.81 6.68
CA LEU A 144 8.51 -21.59 5.93
C LEU A 144 10.01 -21.27 5.83
N THR A 145 10.89 -21.97 6.55
CA THR A 145 12.34 -21.69 6.52
C THR A 145 13.00 -22.06 5.20
N TYR A 146 12.35 -22.80 4.31
CA TYR A 146 12.97 -23.26 3.06
C TYR A 146 13.63 -22.13 2.26
N ILE A 147 12.95 -21.01 2.00
CA ILE A 147 13.59 -19.90 1.27
C ILE A 147 14.60 -19.11 2.10
N PHE A 148 14.44 -19.14 3.42
CA PHE A 148 15.31 -18.44 4.35
C PHE A 148 16.60 -19.23 4.66
N THR A 149 16.67 -20.53 4.34
CA THR A 149 17.89 -21.33 4.48
C THR A 149 18.96 -21.04 3.43
N ASN A 150 18.57 -20.54 2.25
CA ASN A 150 19.52 -20.21 1.19
C ASN A 150 19.78 -18.69 1.18
N ALA A 151 20.84 -18.28 1.90
CA ALA A 151 21.21 -16.87 2.04
C ALA A 151 21.47 -16.17 0.69
N SER A 152 22.04 -16.87 -0.29
CA SER A 152 22.28 -16.31 -1.63
C SER A 152 20.97 -16.01 -2.34
N VAL A 153 20.05 -16.98 -2.38
CA VAL A 153 18.75 -16.81 -3.04
C VAL A 153 17.93 -15.72 -2.36
N LEU A 154 17.94 -15.66 -1.02
CA LEU A 154 17.25 -14.63 -0.28
C LEU A 154 17.85 -13.24 -0.56
N HIS A 155 19.17 -13.12 -0.57
CA HIS A 155 19.86 -11.87 -0.91
C HIS A 155 19.51 -11.40 -2.31
N ASP A 156 19.59 -12.30 -3.30
CA ASP A 156 19.31 -11.97 -4.68
C ASP A 156 17.84 -11.58 -4.88
N LEU A 157 16.89 -12.27 -4.24
CA LEU A 157 15.47 -11.87 -4.26
C LEU A 157 15.23 -10.53 -3.58
N ARG A 158 15.92 -10.25 -2.47
CA ARG A 158 15.82 -8.96 -1.76
C ARG A 158 16.29 -7.81 -2.65
N ALA A 159 17.35 -8.03 -3.43
CA ALA A 159 17.84 -7.05 -4.40
C ALA A 159 16.86 -6.77 -5.56
N LYS A 160 15.80 -7.58 -5.71
CA LYS A 160 14.73 -7.37 -6.72
C LYS A 160 13.46 -6.76 -6.17
N LEU A 161 13.37 -6.56 -4.86
CA LEU A 161 12.24 -5.85 -4.26
C LEU A 161 12.28 -4.37 -4.67
N GLU A 162 11.10 -3.83 -4.94
CA GLU A 162 10.93 -2.41 -5.25
C GLU A 162 10.26 -1.69 -4.07
N ASP A 163 10.82 -0.53 -3.70
CA ASP A 163 10.29 0.33 -2.64
C ASP A 163 9.35 1.43 -3.20
N GLY A 164 9.21 1.52 -4.52
CA GLY A 164 8.48 2.56 -5.25
C GLY A 164 7.12 2.14 -5.82
N GLU A 165 6.54 3.02 -6.65
CA GLU A 165 5.35 2.70 -7.44
C GLU A 165 5.76 2.10 -8.79
N PRO A 166 5.47 0.82 -9.06
CA PRO A 166 5.89 0.17 -10.28
C PRO A 166 4.96 0.56 -11.44
N GLU A 167 5.46 0.48 -12.68
CA GLU A 167 4.63 0.77 -13.87
C GLU A 167 3.43 -0.17 -14.03
N TRP A 168 3.54 -1.40 -13.52
CA TRP A 168 2.56 -2.46 -13.74
C TRP A 168 1.51 -2.60 -12.63
N MET A 169 1.68 -1.93 -11.49
CA MET A 169 0.72 -1.98 -10.36
C MET A 169 0.38 -0.57 -9.93
N GLN A 170 -0.91 -0.30 -9.83
CA GLN A 170 -1.43 0.95 -9.30
C GLN A 170 -2.34 0.66 -8.11
N PRO A 171 -2.35 1.51 -7.08
CA PRO A 171 -3.20 1.30 -5.92
C PRO A 171 -4.68 1.50 -6.29
N THR A 172 -5.48 0.44 -6.17
CA THR A 172 -6.93 0.46 -6.45
C THR A 172 -7.75 0.66 -5.18
N GLY A 173 -9.04 1.01 -5.28
CA GLY A 173 -9.90 1.17 -4.09
C GLY A 173 -9.50 2.32 -3.16
N ILE A 174 -8.91 3.39 -3.70
CA ILE A 174 -8.45 4.56 -2.94
C ILE A 174 -9.55 5.62 -2.89
N PRO A 175 -10.08 5.97 -1.70
CA PRO A 175 -11.08 7.02 -1.60
C PRO A 175 -10.43 8.41 -1.76
N PRO A 176 -11.19 9.43 -2.22
CA PRO A 176 -10.63 10.75 -2.58
C PRO A 176 -9.86 11.44 -1.45
N HIS A 177 -10.23 11.21 -0.19
CA HIS A 177 -9.58 11.85 0.96
C HIS A 177 -8.15 11.32 1.21
N ILE A 178 -7.80 10.13 0.71
CA ILE A 178 -6.42 9.61 0.79
C ILE A 178 -5.48 10.44 -0.10
N GLU A 179 -5.96 10.94 -1.24
CA GLU A 179 -5.18 11.86 -2.07
C GLU A 179 -4.92 13.21 -1.36
N LEU A 180 -5.84 13.63 -0.49
CA LEU A 180 -5.59 14.78 0.40
C LEU A 180 -4.48 14.45 1.42
N TYR A 181 -4.51 13.27 2.06
CA TYR A 181 -3.45 12.86 2.97
C TYR A 181 -2.09 12.75 2.27
N LYS A 182 -2.02 12.23 1.05
CA LYS A 182 -0.78 12.22 0.25
C LYS A 182 -0.21 13.62 0.02
N LYS A 183 -1.08 14.59 -0.29
CA LYS A 183 -0.67 16.00 -0.46
C LYS A 183 -0.17 16.60 0.86
N LEU A 184 -0.86 16.33 1.98
CA LEU A 184 -0.44 16.78 3.29
C LEU A 184 0.92 16.21 3.68
N ASP A 185 1.16 14.91 3.44
CA ASP A 185 2.46 14.28 3.69
C ASP A 185 3.57 14.88 2.83
N SER A 186 3.28 15.19 1.56
CA SER A 186 4.23 15.87 0.67
C SER A 186 4.59 17.26 1.20
N GLN A 187 3.58 18.04 1.62
CA GLN A 187 3.79 19.35 2.23
C GLN A 187 4.58 19.27 3.53
N GLN A 188 4.29 18.28 4.38
CA GLN A 188 5.04 18.07 5.63
C GLN A 188 6.50 17.75 5.35
N ARG A 189 6.81 16.88 4.36
CA ARG A 189 8.20 16.59 3.96
C ARG A 189 8.92 17.84 3.44
N SER A 190 8.24 18.67 2.65
CA SER A 190 8.77 19.97 2.22
C SER A 190 9.09 20.86 3.43
N ILE A 191 8.20 20.94 4.41
CA ILE A 191 8.42 21.72 5.65
C ILE A 191 9.60 21.16 6.46
N ASP A 192 9.73 19.84 6.57
CA ASP A 192 10.82 19.21 7.31
C ASP A 192 12.18 19.43 6.59
N ALA A 193 12.19 19.38 5.26
CA ALA A 193 13.39 19.63 4.44
C ALA A 193 13.80 21.12 4.38
N LEU A 194 12.87 22.05 4.63
CA LEU A 194 13.16 23.48 4.66
C LEU A 194 14.31 23.81 5.61
N LEU A 195 14.31 23.20 6.80
CA LEU A 195 15.30 23.51 7.84
C LEU A 195 16.72 23.15 7.42
N SER A 196 16.92 21.95 6.89
CA SER A 196 18.25 21.48 6.46
C SER A 196 18.76 22.25 5.24
N ILE A 197 17.89 22.59 4.29
CA ILE A 197 18.25 23.39 3.12
C ILE A 197 18.59 24.83 3.54
N LEU A 198 17.86 25.38 4.52
CA LEU A 198 18.12 26.72 5.06
C LEU A 198 19.45 26.79 5.80
N GLU A 199 19.76 25.81 6.63
CA GLU A 199 21.08 25.68 7.29
C GLU A 199 22.20 25.61 6.26
N HIS A 200 22.09 24.71 5.27
CA HIS A 200 23.11 24.54 4.24
C HIS A 200 23.31 25.81 3.39
N ARG A 201 22.23 26.48 2.98
CA ARG A 201 22.31 27.72 2.20
C ARG A 201 22.84 28.90 3.04
N MET A 202 22.47 29.00 4.31
CA MET A 202 23.04 30.03 5.20
C MET A 202 24.55 29.84 5.39
N GLU A 203 25.02 28.60 5.54
CA GLU A 203 26.44 28.27 5.57
C GLU A 203 27.14 28.69 4.28
N GLN A 204 26.59 28.33 3.11
CA GLN A 204 27.14 28.75 1.81
C GLN A 204 27.18 30.28 1.64
N VAL A 205 26.15 31.00 2.07
CA VAL A 205 26.11 32.47 1.99
C VAL A 205 27.18 33.08 2.90
N LEU A 206 27.34 32.57 4.12
CA LEU A 206 28.35 33.02 5.07
C LEU A 206 29.77 32.72 4.58
N GLU A 207 30.05 31.53 4.05
CA GLU A 207 31.35 31.17 3.50
C GLU A 207 31.73 32.00 2.26
N ARG A 208 30.82 32.13 1.29
CA ARG A 208 31.06 32.98 0.09
C ARG A 208 31.35 34.43 0.46
N LYS A 209 30.76 34.94 1.54
CA LYS A 209 30.88 36.34 1.98
C LYS A 209 32.00 36.59 2.98
N GLY A 210 32.41 35.58 3.75
CA GLY A 210 33.66 35.60 4.50
C GLY A 210 34.88 35.81 3.59
N VAL A 211 34.76 35.38 2.33
CA VAL A 211 35.80 35.55 1.29
C VAL A 211 35.67 36.85 0.49
N VAL A 212 34.47 37.45 0.37
CA VAL A 212 34.22 38.62 -0.50
C VAL A 212 33.47 39.74 0.26
N ALA A 213 34.24 40.57 0.96
CA ALA A 213 33.87 41.91 1.43
C ALA A 213 32.53 42.03 2.18
N GLY A 214 32.45 41.48 3.40
CA GLY A 214 31.83 42.07 4.60
C GLY A 214 30.33 42.39 4.65
N ASN A 215 29.60 42.50 3.54
CA ASN A 215 28.22 43.01 3.54
C ASN A 215 27.23 42.05 2.86
N ILE A 216 26.27 41.57 3.66
CA ILE A 216 25.06 40.84 3.22
C ILE A 216 24.00 41.89 2.85
N THR A 217 23.50 41.88 1.60
CA THR A 217 22.47 42.83 1.15
C THR A 217 21.06 42.23 1.26
N ARG A 218 20.05 43.10 1.45
CA ARG A 218 18.63 42.69 1.54
C ARG A 218 18.14 41.98 0.26
N GLN A 219 18.63 42.39 -0.91
CA GLN A 219 18.23 41.80 -2.18
C GLN A 219 18.76 40.37 -2.32
N MET A 220 20.02 40.14 -1.95
CA MET A 220 20.61 38.80 -1.96
C MET A 220 19.83 37.85 -1.03
N LEU A 221 19.52 38.28 0.20
CA LEU A 221 18.73 37.47 1.12
C LEU A 221 17.36 37.12 0.55
N ARG A 222 16.71 38.06 -0.15
CA ARG A 222 15.43 37.81 -0.83
C ARG A 222 15.56 36.79 -1.95
N ASP A 223 16.55 36.94 -2.82
CA ASP A 223 16.76 36.03 -3.96
C ASP A 223 17.09 34.60 -3.48
N GLU A 224 17.86 34.49 -2.39
CA GLU A 224 18.20 33.22 -1.76
C GLU A 224 16.97 32.54 -1.13
N ILE A 225 16.18 33.28 -0.35
CA ILE A 225 14.91 32.79 0.21
C ILE A 225 13.96 32.34 -0.91
N GLN A 226 13.90 33.10 -2.01
CA GLN A 226 13.04 32.79 -3.14
C GLN A 226 13.50 31.52 -3.90
N SER A 227 14.81 31.33 -4.06
CA SER A 227 15.40 30.12 -4.61
C SER A 227 15.12 28.90 -3.73
N LEU A 228 15.29 29.06 -2.42
CA LEU A 228 15.03 28.03 -1.42
C LEU A 228 13.55 27.61 -1.41
N LEU A 229 12.61 28.56 -1.39
CA LEU A 229 11.17 28.26 -1.45
C LEU A 229 10.77 27.55 -2.75
N ALA A 230 11.45 27.82 -3.86
CA ALA A 230 11.22 27.14 -5.13
C ALA A 230 11.74 25.69 -5.11
N GLU A 231 12.94 25.48 -4.58
CA GLU A 231 13.57 24.16 -4.45
C GLU A 231 12.74 23.21 -3.57
N VAL A 232 12.14 23.74 -2.52
CA VAL A 232 11.33 22.96 -1.57
C VAL A 232 9.88 22.77 -2.04
N GLY A 233 9.51 23.36 -3.19
CA GLY A 233 8.16 23.24 -3.77
C GLY A 233 7.07 24.01 -3.01
N LEU A 234 7.44 25.00 -2.21
CA LEU A 234 6.50 25.81 -1.39
C LEU A 234 6.04 27.10 -2.08
N ARG A 235 6.49 27.38 -3.31
CA ARG A 235 5.96 28.51 -4.09
C ARG A 235 4.60 28.15 -4.68
N SER A 236 3.58 28.85 -4.22
CA SER A 236 2.28 28.90 -4.88
C SER A 236 2.45 29.44 -6.30
N THR A 237 2.14 28.65 -7.31
CA THR A 237 1.95 29.13 -8.69
C THR A 237 0.62 29.89 -8.76
N THR A 238 0.56 31.04 -8.12
CA THR A 238 -0.57 31.97 -8.25
C THR A 238 -0.17 33.09 -9.18
N THR A 239 -0.21 32.78 -10.48
CA THR A 239 -0.72 33.68 -11.51
C THR A 239 -1.39 32.78 -12.55
N THR A 240 -2.69 32.55 -12.38
CA THR A 240 -3.54 31.95 -13.41
C THR A 240 -4.43 33.07 -13.92
N ASP A 241 -3.97 33.77 -14.96
CA ASP A 241 -4.92 34.25 -15.96
C ASP A 241 -5.60 33.03 -16.58
N PRO A 242 -6.89 33.10 -16.95
CA PRO A 242 -7.63 31.96 -17.49
C PRO A 242 -7.20 31.68 -18.93
N GLU A 243 -6.03 31.09 -19.11
CA GLU A 243 -5.65 30.44 -20.36
C GLU A 243 -6.02 28.96 -20.29
N THR A 244 -6.91 28.59 -21.20
CA THR A 244 -7.30 27.23 -21.62
C THR A 244 -6.09 26.30 -21.70
N ALA A 245 -5.81 25.58 -20.62
CA ALA A 245 -4.85 24.48 -20.61
C ALA A 245 -5.52 23.23 -21.17
N SER A 246 -5.13 22.85 -22.39
CA SER A 246 -5.41 21.53 -22.94
C SER A 246 -4.74 20.45 -22.09
N LEU A 247 -5.54 19.49 -21.63
CA LEU A 247 -5.08 18.34 -20.85
C LEU A 247 -4.10 17.48 -21.69
N PRO A 248 -2.91 17.13 -21.17
CA PRO A 248 -2.09 16.11 -21.80
C PRO A 248 -2.79 14.75 -21.67
N SER A 249 -2.89 14.01 -22.79
CA SER A 249 -3.51 12.68 -22.86
C SER A 249 -2.65 11.64 -22.13
N GLY A 250 -2.76 11.58 -20.81
CA GLY A 250 -2.33 10.43 -20.03
C GLY A 250 -3.27 9.23 -20.27
N PRO A 251 -2.83 8.00 -19.96
CA PRO A 251 -3.70 6.83 -20.03
C PRO A 251 -4.97 7.07 -19.18
N PRO A 252 -6.15 6.60 -19.62
CA PRO A 252 -7.42 6.97 -19.04
C PRO A 252 -7.48 6.53 -17.57
N ARG A 253 -7.39 7.51 -16.65
CA ARG A 253 -7.65 7.28 -15.23
C ARG A 253 -9.15 7.03 -15.06
N HIS A 254 -9.52 5.77 -14.85
CA HIS A 254 -10.90 5.42 -14.50
C HIS A 254 -11.16 5.79 -13.04
N TYR A 255 -11.78 6.95 -12.84
CA TYR A 255 -12.33 7.35 -11.56
C TYR A 255 -13.77 6.87 -11.47
N HIS A 256 -14.07 5.98 -10.53
CA HIS A 256 -15.43 5.59 -10.22
C HIS A 256 -15.98 6.55 -9.15
N ILE A 257 -16.95 7.38 -9.55
CA ILE A 257 -17.62 8.34 -8.66
C ILE A 257 -19.04 7.85 -8.41
N TRP A 258 -19.48 7.98 -7.17
CA TRP A 258 -20.80 7.55 -6.72
C TRP A 258 -21.93 8.38 -7.37
N GLY A 259 -22.87 7.70 -8.06
CA GLY A 259 -24.13 8.30 -8.54
C GLY A 259 -24.31 8.50 -10.06
N GLY A 260 -23.41 8.04 -10.92
CA GLY A 260 -23.53 8.21 -12.39
C GLY A 260 -24.02 6.97 -13.14
N SER A 261 -25.14 7.09 -13.86
CA SER A 261 -25.57 6.13 -14.88
C SER A 261 -24.71 6.25 -16.14
N PHE A 262 -24.12 5.14 -16.60
CA PHE A 262 -23.32 5.09 -17.82
C PHE A 262 -24.21 5.06 -19.06
N THR A 263 -24.20 6.11 -19.87
CA THR A 263 -24.49 6.01 -21.31
C THR A 263 -23.19 5.79 -22.05
N ALA A 264 -23.04 4.61 -22.65
CA ALA A 264 -22.01 4.36 -23.64
C ALA A 264 -22.43 5.03 -24.96
N GLU A 265 -21.76 6.10 -25.35
CA GLU A 265 -21.71 6.48 -26.77
C GLU A 265 -20.43 5.91 -27.37
N LYS A 266 -20.64 5.06 -28.38
CA LYS A 266 -19.62 4.64 -29.33
C LYS A 266 -19.03 5.89 -29.99
N LEU A 267 -17.71 5.95 -30.07
CA LEU A 267 -16.95 6.26 -31.29
C LEU A 267 -15.56 5.63 -31.15
#